data_AF-A0A6V7NNR3-F1
#
_entry.id   AF-A0A6V7NNR3-F1
#
_cell.length_a   1.000
_cell.length_b   1.000
_cell.length_c   1.000
_cell.angle_alpha   90.00
_cell.angle_beta   90.00
_cell.angle_gamma   90.00
#
_symmetry.space_group_name_H-M   'P 1'
#
loop_
_entity.id
_entity.type
_entity.pdbx_description
1 polymer ?
#
loop_
_entity_poly.entity_id
_entity_poly.type
_entity_poly.pdbx_seq_one_letter_code
_entity_poly.pdbx_strand_id
1 'polypeptide(L)'
;MMGRTLGRFGISSSSTVGMLKERIISEWPKDKKIIPKVANDVKLINAGKILENNKTIAQCKPTFGELPAGVITMHVVVQPSVTKTKSEKKIDELPKKTPCSCSIL
;
A
#
# COMPACT_ATOMS: atom_id res chain seq x y z
N MET A 1 -8.51 -4.20 -13.96
CA MET A 1 -7.57 -3.74 -12.92
C MET A 1 -6.51 -4.83 -12.74
N MET A 2 -5.35 -4.72 -13.39
CA MET A 2 -4.30 -5.76 -13.33
C MET A 2 -3.53 -5.62 -12.01
N GLY A 3 -3.96 -6.34 -10.98
CA GLY A 3 -3.19 -6.52 -9.76
C GLY A 3 -1.95 -7.37 -10.07
N ARG A 4 -0.77 -6.75 -10.14
CA ARG A 4 0.49 -7.50 -10.16
C ARG A 4 0.96 -7.68 -8.72
N THR A 5 1.25 -8.92 -8.35
CA THR A 5 1.85 -9.26 -7.07
C THR A 5 3.33 -8.91 -7.10
N LEU A 6 3.73 -7.95 -6.26
CA LEU A 6 5.15 -7.80 -5.91
C LEU A 6 5.62 -9.10 -5.24
N GLY A 7 6.87 -9.47 -5.49
CA GLY A 7 7.44 -10.73 -4.99
C GLY A 7 7.36 -10.88 -3.46
N ARG A 8 7.65 -12.09 -2.97
CA ARG A 8 7.67 -12.36 -1.53
C ARG A 8 8.91 -11.72 -0.91
N PHE A 9 8.71 -10.77 0.00
CA PHE A 9 9.80 -10.17 0.77
C PHE A 9 10.07 -10.97 2.05
N GLY A 10 11.32 -11.37 2.27
CA GLY A 10 11.78 -11.91 3.55
C GLY A 10 11.99 -10.78 4.55
N ILE A 11 11.02 -10.57 5.45
CA ILE A 11 11.04 -9.48 6.44
C ILE A 11 10.98 -10.08 7.84
N SER A 12 11.81 -9.55 8.74
CA SER A 12 11.80 -9.94 10.15
C SER A 12 10.60 -9.33 10.88
N SER A 13 10.03 -10.06 11.83
CA SER A 13 8.96 -9.59 12.73
C SER A 13 9.29 -8.28 13.45
N SER A 14 10.57 -8.05 13.75
CA SER A 14 11.09 -6.86 14.42
C SER A 14 11.26 -5.65 13.49
N SER A 15 11.24 -5.86 12.16
CA SER A 15 11.37 -4.77 11.20
C SER A 15 10.15 -3.85 11.26
N THR A 16 10.36 -2.57 11.00
CA THR A 16 9.26 -1.60 10.93
C THR A 16 8.61 -1.59 9.56
N VAL A 17 7.38 -1.10 9.51
CA VAL A 17 6.65 -0.86 8.25
C VAL A 17 7.42 0.14 7.38
N GLY A 18 8.10 1.12 7.97
CA GLY A 18 8.97 2.04 7.24
C GLY A 18 10.07 1.32 6.45
N MET A 19 10.80 0.40 7.09
CA MET A 19 11.83 -0.41 6.41
C MET A 19 11.26 -1.24 5.25
N LEU A 20 10.06 -1.80 5.41
CA LEU A 20 9.40 -2.56 4.35
C LEU A 20 9.06 -1.66 3.15
N LYS A 21 8.57 -0.44 3.39
CA LYS A 21 8.29 0.53 2.32
C LYS A 21 9.55 0.90 1.55
N GLU A 22 10.67 1.13 2.23
CA GLU A 22 11.97 1.40 1.58
C GLU A 22 12.41 0.23 0.69
N ARG A 23 12.27 -1.02 1.16
CA ARG A 23 12.56 -2.20 0.31
C ARG A 23 11.67 -2.27 -0.91
N ILE A 24 10.37 -1.99 -0.76
CA ILE A 24 9.42 -1.95 -1.88
C ILE A 24 9.82 -0.89 -2.90
N ILE A 25 10.30 0.28 -2.45
CA ILE A 25 10.77 1.35 -3.34
C ILE A 25 12.02 0.90 -4.11
N SER A 26 12.98 0.27 -3.43
CA SER A 26 14.21 -0.24 -4.04
C SER A 26 13.94 -1.29 -5.11
N GLU A 27 13.06 -2.24 -4.80
CA GLU A 27 12.65 -3.33 -5.70
C GLU A 27 11.51 -2.93 -6.64
N TRP A 28 11.15 -1.64 -6.69
CA TRP A 28 10.02 -1.20 -7.50
C TRP A 28 10.33 -1.36 -8.99
N PRO A 29 9.43 -1.98 -9.77
CA PRO A 29 9.62 -2.14 -11.21
C PRO A 29 9.76 -0.77 -11.91
N LYS A 30 10.90 -0.57 -12.58
CA LYS A 30 11.23 0.68 -13.27
C LYS A 30 10.38 0.92 -14.52
N ASP A 31 9.69 -0.11 -15.02
CA ASP A 31 8.77 -0.04 -16.18
C ASP A 31 7.39 0.55 -15.82
N LYS A 32 7.16 0.94 -14.56
CA LYS A 32 5.88 1.53 -14.13
C LYS A 32 5.84 3.03 -14.35
N LYS A 33 4.70 3.53 -14.84
CA LYS A 33 4.40 4.97 -14.94
C LYS A 33 4.36 5.67 -13.58
N ILE A 34 4.00 4.94 -12.53
CA ILE A 34 3.92 5.44 -11.16
C ILE A 34 5.05 4.80 -10.37
N ILE A 35 6.03 5.62 -9.98
CA ILE A 35 7.21 5.21 -9.22
C ILE A 35 7.15 5.93 -7.87
N PRO A 36 7.04 5.21 -6.73
CA PRO A 36 7.12 5.83 -5.43
C PRO A 36 8.53 6.40 -5.22
N LYS A 37 8.63 7.65 -4.76
CA LYS A 37 9.93 8.28 -4.48
C LYS A 37 10.30 8.21 -3.00
N VAL A 38 9.29 8.27 -2.15
CA VAL A 38 9.45 8.25 -0.68
C VAL A 38 8.49 7.25 -0.05
N ALA A 39 8.81 6.77 1.16
CA ALA A 39 7.94 5.86 1.91
C ALA A 39 6.52 6.41 2.12
N ASN A 40 6.33 7.73 2.13
CA ASN A 40 5.00 8.35 2.23
C ASN A 40 4.14 8.16 0.98
N ASP A 41 4.75 7.94 -0.19
CA ASP A 41 4.01 7.64 -1.42
C ASP A 41 3.47 6.20 -1.41
N VAL A 42 3.96 5.35 -0.49
CA VAL A 42 3.57 3.94 -0.37
C VAL A 42 2.67 3.76 0.85
N LYS A 43 1.48 3.19 0.62
CA LYS A 43 0.55 2.76 1.67
C LYS A 43 0.50 1.25 1.68
N LEU A 44 0.81 0.67 2.84
CA LEU A 44 0.67 -0.76 3.09
C LEU A 44 -0.66 -1.01 3.77
N ILE A 45 -1.45 -1.93 3.22
CA ILE A 45 -2.77 -2.28 3.74
C ILE A 45 -2.77 -3.75 4.09
N ASN A 46 -3.12 -4.08 5.32
CA ASN A 46 -3.30 -5.45 5.78
C ASN A 46 -4.66 -5.61 6.44
N ALA A 47 -5.42 -6.65 6.08
CA ALA A 47 -6.77 -6.92 6.60
C ALA A 47 -7.69 -5.66 6.63
N GLY A 48 -7.62 -4.82 5.59
CA GLY A 48 -8.41 -3.58 5.50
C GLY A 48 -7.87 -2.39 6.28
N LYS A 49 -6.74 -2.53 7.00
CA LYS A 49 -6.12 -1.46 7.78
C LYS A 49 -4.84 -0.95 7.11
N ILE A 50 -4.72 0.38 6.99
CA ILE A 50 -3.48 1.03 6.57
C ILE A 50 -2.46 0.93 7.72
N LEU A 51 -1.25 0.47 7.40
CA LEU A 51 -0.16 0.29 8.35
C LEU A 51 0.66 1.58 8.51
N GLU A 52 0.99 1.90 9.75
CA GLU A 52 1.78 3.06 10.14
C GLU A 52 3.28 2.73 10.17
N ASN A 53 4.14 3.67 9.77
CA ASN A 53 5.58 3.43 9.58
C ASN A 53 6.33 3.07 10.88
N ASN A 54 5.85 3.55 12.01
CA ASN A 54 6.40 3.34 13.35
C ASN A 54 6.07 1.97 13.95
N LYS A 55 5.12 1.21 13.36
CA LYS A 55 4.75 -0.12 13.83
C LYS A 55 5.70 -1.18 13.30
N THR A 56 5.89 -2.24 14.08
CA THR A 56 6.64 -3.42 13.65
C THR A 56 5.75 -4.38 12.88
N ILE A 57 6.33 -5.21 12.00
CA ILE A 57 5.58 -6.22 11.25
C ILE A 57 4.85 -7.19 12.18
N ALA A 58 5.44 -7.52 13.34
CA ALA A 58 4.79 -8.31 14.38
C ALA A 58 3.46 -7.70 14.85
N GLN A 59 3.42 -6.38 15.05
CA GLN A 59 2.22 -5.64 15.48
C GLN A 59 1.20 -5.44 14.35
N CYS A 60 1.62 -5.61 13.10
CA CYS A 60 0.75 -5.52 11.93
C CYS A 60 0.10 -6.86 11.57
N LYS A 61 0.48 -7.96 12.23
CA LYS A 61 -0.17 -9.27 12.02
C LYS A 61 -1.65 -9.18 12.42
N PRO A 62 -2.56 -9.71 11.59
CA PRO A 62 -3.97 -9.71 11.93
C PRO A 62 -4.20 -10.67 13.10
N THR A 63 -4.90 -10.22 14.13
CA THR A 63 -5.24 -11.01 15.33
C THR A 63 -6.22 -12.15 15.01
N PHE A 64 -6.87 -12.11 13.84
CA PHE A 64 -7.84 -13.09 13.38
C PHE A 64 -7.47 -13.55 11.96
N GLY A 65 -7.43 -14.86 11.72
CA GLY A 65 -7.08 -15.43 10.42
C GLY A 65 -5.58 -15.52 10.14
N GLU A 66 -4.78 -15.94 11.13
CA GLU A 66 -3.36 -16.26 10.91
C GLU A 66 -3.27 -17.32 9.79
N LEU A 67 -2.69 -16.93 8.66
CA LEU A 67 -2.50 -17.83 7.53
C LEU A 67 -1.48 -18.92 7.93
N PRO A 68 -1.68 -20.19 7.53
CA PRO A 68 -1.00 -21.38 8.07
C PRO A 68 0.52 -21.50 7.79
N ALA A 69 1.25 -20.40 7.59
CA ALA A 69 2.70 -20.43 7.35
C ALA A 69 3.43 -19.15 7.81
N GLY A 70 2.80 -18.28 8.62
CA GLY A 70 3.40 -17.01 9.04
C GLY A 70 3.63 -16.01 7.89
N VAL A 71 2.97 -16.23 6.75
CA VAL A 71 3.00 -15.33 5.59
C VAL A 71 1.92 -14.27 5.77
N ILE A 72 2.31 -12.99 5.64
CA ILE A 72 1.38 -11.87 5.70
C ILE A 72 1.20 -11.34 4.27
N THR A 73 -0.04 -11.38 3.76
CA THR A 73 -0.36 -10.78 2.46
C THR A 73 -0.72 -9.31 2.68
N MET A 74 0.13 -8.40 2.18
CA MET A 74 -0.11 -6.96 2.24
C MET A 74 -0.45 -6.42 0.85
N HIS A 75 -1.42 -5.51 0.79
CA HIS A 75 -1.71 -4.74 -0.41
C HIS A 75 -0.85 -3.47 -0.42
N VAL A 76 -0.11 -3.26 -1.50
CA VAL A 76 0.72 -2.08 -1.70
C VAL A 76 -0.02 -1.11 -2.61
N VAL A 77 -0.32 0.09 -2.10
CA VAL A 77 -0.92 1.16 -2.88
C VAL A 77 0.11 2.28 -3.01
N VAL A 78 0.46 2.62 -4.24
CA VAL A 78 1.31 3.78 -4.51
C VAL A 78 0.44 4.97 -4.85
N GLN A 79 0.48 5.97 -3.99
CA GLN A 79 -0.19 7.25 -4.17
C GLN A 79 0.89 8.33 -4.06
N PRO A 80 1.45 8.81 -5.19
CA PRO A 80 2.41 9.89 -5.19
C PRO A 80 1.82 11.10 -4.47
N SER A 81 2.52 11.59 -3.46
CA SER A 81 2.19 12.87 -2.84
C SER A 81 2.32 13.97 -3.90
N VAL A 82 1.23 14.71 -4.14
CA VAL A 82 1.14 15.72 -5.19
C VAL A 82 1.90 16.98 -4.77
N THR A 83 3.19 16.87 -4.50
CA THR A 83 4.05 18.04 -4.29
C THR A 83 4.40 18.59 -5.67
N LYS A 84 3.52 19.49 -6.14
CA LYS A 84 3.66 20.41 -7.28
C LYS A 84 5.04 20.39 -7.94
N THR A 85 5.23 19.55 -8.96
CA THR A 85 6.13 19.91 -10.05
C THR A 85 5.25 20.38 -11.20
N LYS A 86 5.33 21.67 -11.46
CA LYS A 86 4.67 22.38 -12.56
C LYS A 86 5.15 21.79 -13.89
N SER A 87 4.36 20.90 -14.47
CA SER A 87 4.26 20.76 -15.92
C SER A 87 2.93 20.11 -16.28
N GLU A 88 2.10 20.97 -16.84
CA GLU A 88 0.76 20.80 -17.35
C GLU A 88 0.61 19.59 -18.28
N LYS A 89 -0.37 18.74 -18.00
CA LYS A 89 -1.49 18.48 -18.92
C LYS A 89 -2.65 17.81 -18.16
N LYS A 90 -3.77 18.54 -18.12
CA LYS A 90 -5.12 18.09 -17.75
C LYS A 90 -5.57 16.93 -18.66
N ILE A 91 -6.47 16.07 -18.17
CA ILE A 91 -7.91 15.96 -18.53
C ILE A 91 -8.32 14.62 -17.86
N ASP A 92 -9.44 14.39 -17.17
CA ASP A 92 -10.65 15.18 -16.90
C ASP A 92 -11.59 14.37 -15.97
N GLU A 93 -12.51 15.08 -15.32
CA GLU A 93 -13.81 14.65 -14.79
C GLU A 93 -13.98 13.70 -13.57
N LEU A 94 -14.32 14.37 -12.47
CA LEU A 94 -15.17 13.90 -11.37
C LEU A 94 -16.54 13.39 -11.90
N PRO A 95 -17.10 12.33 -11.31
CA PRO A 95 -18.48 12.46 -10.85
C PRO A 95 -18.70 11.95 -9.42
N LYS A 96 -19.23 12.87 -8.61
CA LYS A 96 -20.34 12.75 -7.65
C LYS A 96 -20.37 11.58 -6.65
N LYS A 97 -20.37 11.98 -5.38
CA LYS A 97 -20.84 11.24 -4.21
C LYS A 97 -22.21 10.59 -4.46
N THR A 98 -22.32 9.31 -4.13
CA THR A 98 -23.56 8.67 -3.67
C THR A 98 -23.22 7.80 -2.45
N PRO A 99 -23.90 7.96 -1.30
CA PRO A 99 -23.80 6.99 -0.22
C PRO A 99 -24.68 5.78 -0.57
N CYS A 100 -24.06 4.63 -0.85
CA CYS A 100 -24.78 3.37 -0.95
C CYS A 100 -25.16 2.91 0.47
N SER A 101 -26.42 3.09 0.83
CA SER A 101 -27.02 2.49 2.02
C SER A 101 -27.37 1.04 1.69
N CYS A 102 -26.69 0.09 2.32
CA CYS A 102 -27.13 -1.30 2.38
C CYS A 102 -27.76 -1.51 3.75
N SER A 103 -29.09 -1.65 3.80
CA SER A 103 -29.79 -2.21 4.96
C SER A 103 -30.02 -3.70 4.67
N ILE A 104 -29.65 -4.55 5.63
CA ILE A 104 -29.99 -5.97 5.63
C ILE A 104 -31.35 -6.09 6.33
N LEU A 105 -32.33 -6.73 5.68
CA LEU A 105 -33.59 -7.17 6.29
C LEU A 105 -33.44 -8.62 6.77
#